data_AF-A0A958PEG6-F1
#
_entry.id   AF-A0A958PEG6-F1
#
_cell.length_a   1.000
_cell.length_b   1.000
_cell.length_c   1.000
_cell.angle_alpha   90.00
_cell.angle_beta   90.00
_cell.angle_gamma   90.00
#
_symmetry.space_group_name_H-M   'P 1'
#
loop_
_entity.id
_entity.type
_entity.pdbx_description
1 polymer ?
#
loop_
_entity_poly.entity_id
_entity_poly.type
_entity_poly.pdbx_seq_one_letter_code
_entity_poly.pdbx_strand_id
1 'polypeptide(L)' 'MASPRDVVIIEGVRTPFAKAGSDLKDIHPAELGQIALKELFQRTDLDLNEIDEVI' A
#
# COMPACT_ATOMS: atom_id res chain seq x y z
N MET A 1 14.19 2.65 25.49
CA MET A 1 13.27 3.79 25.26
C MET A 1 13.28 4.07 23.77
N ALA A 2 12.12 4.27 23.15
CA ALA A 2 12.04 4.59 21.72
C ALA A 2 12.60 6.01 21.48
N SER A 3 13.40 6.17 20.43
CA SER A 3 13.88 7.48 19.96
C SER A 3 12.75 8.22 19.24
N PRO A 4 12.70 9.57 19.26
CA PRO A 4 11.74 10.34 18.46
C PRO A 4 11.85 10.13 16.95
N ARG A 5 12.90 9.43 16.50
CA ARG A 5 13.18 9.14 15.08
C ARG A 5 13.12 7.65 14.75
N ASP A 6 12.55 6.83 15.65
CA ASP A 6 12.37 5.42 15.36
C ASP A 6 11.39 5.25 14.21
N VAL A 7 11.79 4.45 13.22
CA VAL A 7 10.96 4.11 12.06
C VAL A 7 10.36 2.74 12.30
N VAL A 8 9.04 2.65 12.20
CA VAL A 8 8.29 1.41 12.43
C VAL A 8 7.41 1.10 11.24
N ILE A 9 7.26 -0.18 10.93
CA ILE A 9 6.31 -0.66 9.91
C ILE A 9 5.01 -0.99 10.64
N ILE A 10 3.93 -0.31 10.26
CA ILE A 10 2.62 -0.46 10.91
C ILE A 10 1.75 -1.55 10.27
N GLU A 11 1.81 -1.70 8.94
CA GLU A 11 0.99 -2.65 8.18
C GLU A 11 1.63 -2.89 6.80
N GLY A 12 1.31 -4.02 6.17
CA GLY A 12 1.76 -4.39 4.84
C GLY A 12 0.69 -5.14 4.05
N VAL A 13 0.27 -4.55 2.93
CA VAL A 13 -0.68 -5.16 1.99
C VAL A 13 -0.08 -5.26 0.59
N ARG A 14 -0.63 -6.15 -0.23
CA ARG A 14 -0.21 -6.34 -1.61
C ARG A 14 -1.35 -6.86 -2.47
N THR A 15 -1.28 -6.61 -3.77
CA THR A 15 -2.09 -7.32 -4.75
C THR A 15 -1.66 -8.79 -4.86
N PRO A 16 -2.52 -9.67 -5.41
CA PRO A 16 -2.11 -11.00 -5.83
C PRO A 16 -0.99 -10.95 -6.89
N PHE A 17 -0.18 -12.00 -6.94
CA PHE A 17 0.75 -12.19 -8.05
C PHE A 17 0.06 -12.96 -9.17
N ALA A 18 0.27 -12.50 -10.40
CA ALA A 18 -0.16 -13.16 -11.62
C ALA A 18 1.05 -13.41 -12.53
N LYS A 19 0.96 -14.42 -13.39
CA LYS A 19 2.00 -14.69 -14.39
C LYS A 19 1.94 -13.62 -15.49
N ALA A 20 3.06 -13.40 -16.16
CA ALA A 20 3.12 -12.51 -17.31
C ALA A 20 2.08 -12.95 -18.36
N GLY A 21 1.25 -12.01 -18.82
CA GLY A 21 0.20 -12.27 -19.80
C GLY A 21 -1.03 -13.04 -19.26
N SER A 22 -1.22 -13.16 -17.93
CA SER A 22 -2.42 -13.76 -17.32
C SER A 22 -3.37 -12.73 -16.69
N ASP A 23 -3.82 -12.99 -15.47
CA ASP A 23 -5.07 -12.49 -14.86
C ASP A 23 -5.08 -10.98 -14.57
N LEU A 24 -3.90 -10.35 -14.52
CA LEU A 24 -3.76 -8.91 -14.23
C LEU A 24 -3.14 -8.13 -15.41
N LYS A 25 -3.00 -8.76 -16.58
CA LYS A 25 -2.26 -8.17 -17.73
C LYS A 25 -2.89 -6.89 -18.28
N ASP A 26 -4.21 -6.75 -18.14
CA ASP A 26 -5.00 -5.66 -18.72
C ASP A 26 -5.18 -4.48 -17.74
N ILE A 27 -4.67 -4.61 -16.51
CA ILE A 27 -4.77 -3.58 -15.46
C ILE A 27 -3.53 -2.69 -15.52
N HIS A 28 -3.72 -1.37 -15.48
CA HIS A 28 -2.60 -0.43 -15.47
C HIS A 28 -1.76 -0.61 -14.19
N PRO A 29 -0.41 -0.59 -14.24
CA PRO A 29 0.42 -0.80 -13.05
C PRO A 29 0.12 0.17 -11.90
N ALA A 30 -0.16 1.44 -12.23
CA ALA A 30 -0.55 2.43 -11.22
C ALA A 30 -1.88 2.10 -10.53
N GLU A 31 -2.81 1.46 -11.24
CA GLU A 31 -4.09 1.01 -10.68
C GLU A 31 -3.89 -0.17 -9.72
N LEU A 32 -2.95 -1.08 -10.00
CA LEU A 32 -2.57 -2.13 -9.04
C LEU A 32 -2.00 -1.53 -7.74
N GLY A 33 -1.17 -0.50 -7.86
CA GLY A 33 -0.67 0.26 -6.69
C GLY A 33 -1.80 0.95 -5.92
N GLN A 34 -2.72 1.60 -6.64
CA GLN A 34 -3.90 2.23 -6.04
C GLN A 34 -4.78 1.22 -5.30
N ILE A 35 -4.99 0.01 -5.85
CA ILE A 35 -5.76 -1.05 -5.20
C ILE A 35 -5.11 -1.46 -3.88
N ALA A 36 -3.78 -1.66 -3.87
CA ALA A 36 -3.06 -1.97 -2.65
C ALA A 36 -3.17 -0.85 -1.62
N LEU A 37 -3.00 0.41 -2.03
CA LEU A 37 -3.09 1.56 -1.12
C LEU A 37 -4.50 1.72 -0.53
N LYS A 38 -5.55 1.53 -1.34
CA LYS A 38 -6.94 1.56 -0.88
C LYS A 38 -7.21 0.48 0.18
N GLU A 39 -6.71 -0.73 -0.03
CA GLU A 39 -6.84 -1.82 0.93
C GLU A 39 -6.09 -1.53 2.24
N LEU A 40 -4.91 -0.89 2.17
CA LEU A 40 -4.15 -0.46 3.36
C LEU A 40 -5.00 0.48 4.22
N PHE A 41 -5.60 1.50 3.61
CA PHE A 41 -6.46 2.47 4.32
C PHE A 41 -7.77 1.86 4.83
N GLN A 42 -8.26 0.79 4.22
CA GLN A 42 -9.45 0.10 4.72
C GLN A 42 -9.15 -0.80 5.93
N ARG A 43 -7.93 -1.32 6.05
CA ARG A 43 -7.51 -2.19 7.16
C ARG A 43 -6.96 -1.42 8.35
N THR A 44 -6.49 -0.20 8.10
CA THR A 44 -5.89 0.66 9.11
C THR A 44 -6.86 1.78 9.48
N ASP A 45 -6.79 2.26 10.72
CA ASP A 45 -7.54 3.43 11.18
C ASP A 45 -6.66 4.68 11.08
N LEU A 46 -6.08 4.92 9.89
CA LEU A 46 -5.21 6.06 9.63
C LEU A 46 -6.01 7.25 9.09
N ASP A 47 -5.74 8.45 9.61
CA ASP A 47 -6.21 9.68 9.00
C ASP A 47 -5.37 10.00 7.76
N LEU A 48 -6.03 10.12 6.60
CA LEU A 48 -5.38 10.46 5.34
C LEU A 48 -4.69 11.82 5.36
N ASN A 49 -5.11 12.73 6.25
CA ASN A 49 -4.49 14.05 6.39
C ASN A 49 -3.14 14.01 7.15
N GLU A 50 -2.81 12.89 7.81
CA GLU A 50 -1.52 12.70 8.49
C GLU A 50 -0.44 12.12 7.57
N ILE A 51 -0.76 11.80 6.32
CA ILE A 51 0.20 11.24 5.36
C ILE A 51 1.01 12.37 4.73
N ASP A 52 2.29 12.44 5.06
CA ASP A 52 3.22 13.42 4.50
C ASP A 52 3.65 13.09 3.06
N GLU A 53 3.87 11.79 2.75
CA GLU A 53 4.46 11.37 1.48
C GLU A 53 4.03 9.95 1.06
N VAL A 54 3.93 9.73 -0.25
CA VAL A 54 3.77 8.41 -0.89
C VAL A 54 4.90 8.23 -1.90
N ILE A 55 5.68 7.15 -1.74
CA ILE A 55 6.88 6.84 -2.53
C ILE A 55 6.64 5.61 -3.41
#